data_AF-A0A7S3HB65-F1
#
_entry.id   AF-A0A7S3HB65-F1
#
_cell.length_a   1.000
_cell.length_b   1.000
_cell.length_c   1.000
_cell.angle_alpha   90.00
_cell.angle_beta   90.00
_cell.angle_gamma   90.00
#
_symmetry.space_group_name_H-M   'P 1'
#
loop_
_entity.id
_entity.type
_entity.pdbx_description
1 polymer ?
#
loop_
_entity_poly.entity_id
_entity_poly.type
_entity_poly.pdbx_seq_one_letter_code
_entity_poly.pdbx_strand_id
1 'polypeptide(L)'
;ELLPKGRTTLPVKVFETWPSVQEEVTAGMLTNEEIRHVLKKVDPRNTHQLTFEQFTTAMDMLEMKIQERAEEMEQQELDDAQEREGEEGDEDSYDDGEDDGRYEDEEKDGYSVDFDEYDDIDEDNAGEDQPAPA
;
A
#
# COMPACT_ATOMS: atom_id res chain seq x y z
N GLU A 1 8.06 13.64 24.23
CA GLU A 1 9.37 13.39 24.91
C GLU A 1 9.71 11.92 24.77
N LEU A 2 10.72 11.57 23.98
CA LEU A 2 10.84 10.20 23.42
C LEU A 2 11.64 9.20 24.26
N LEU A 3 12.41 9.62 25.27
CA LEU A 3 13.05 8.70 26.24
C LEU A 3 13.15 9.38 27.62
N PRO A 4 12.77 8.70 28.71
CA PRO A 4 13.02 9.21 30.06
C PRO A 4 14.53 9.36 30.27
N LYS A 5 14.95 10.55 30.75
CA LYS A 5 16.35 10.93 30.96
C LYS A 5 17.12 9.79 31.67
N GLY A 6 18.10 9.21 30.99
CA GLY A 6 19.00 8.20 31.54
C GLY A 6 18.79 6.75 31.06
N ARG A 7 17.74 6.46 30.27
CA ARG A 7 17.62 5.17 29.56
C ARG A 7 18.22 5.30 28.16
N THR A 8 19.35 4.64 27.93
CA THR A 8 20.03 4.54 26.62
C THR A 8 19.51 3.37 25.78
N THR A 9 18.44 2.72 26.23
CA THR A 9 17.86 1.54 25.60
C THR A 9 16.37 1.69 25.33
N LEU A 10 15.95 1.22 24.17
CA LEU A 10 14.59 1.21 23.68
C LEU A 10 14.03 -0.23 23.72
N PRO A 11 12.88 -0.49 24.35
CA PRO A 11 12.27 -1.82 24.31
C PRO A 11 11.88 -2.19 22.88
N VAL A 12 12.10 -3.44 22.48
CA VAL A 12 11.76 -3.93 21.13
C VAL A 12 10.29 -3.73 20.78
N LYS A 13 9.37 -3.88 21.75
CA LYS A 13 7.95 -3.61 21.54
C LYS A 13 7.65 -2.16 21.15
N VAL A 14 8.44 -1.21 21.65
CA VAL A 14 8.31 0.22 21.30
C VAL A 14 8.85 0.46 19.89
N PHE A 15 9.89 -0.29 19.48
CA PHE A 15 10.37 -0.27 18.10
C PHE A 15 9.33 -0.83 17.12
N GLU A 16 8.71 -1.97 17.44
CA GLU A 16 7.68 -2.58 16.58
C GLU A 16 6.46 -1.66 16.42
N THR A 17 6.10 -0.91 17.45
CA THR A 17 4.97 0.03 17.44
C THR A 17 5.38 1.46 17.08
N TRP A 18 6.61 1.65 16.60
CA TRP A 18 7.13 2.97 16.25
C TRP A 18 6.35 3.52 15.04
N PRO A 19 5.86 4.78 15.06
CA PRO A 19 5.02 5.33 14.01
C PRO A 19 5.58 5.12 12.59
N SER A 20 6.83 5.49 12.37
CA SER A 20 7.51 5.30 11.07
C SER A 20 7.58 3.84 10.63
N VAL A 21 7.75 2.89 11.56
CA VAL A 21 7.76 1.46 11.21
C VAL A 21 6.34 0.99 10.84
N GLN A 22 5.32 1.48 11.54
CA GLN A 22 3.93 1.14 11.28
C GLN A 22 3.40 1.74 9.96
N GLU A 23 3.82 2.96 9.63
CA GLU A 23 3.50 3.62 8.35
C GLU A 23 3.98 2.76 7.17
N GLU A 24 5.23 2.30 7.21
CA GLU A 24 5.83 1.46 6.17
C GLU A 24 5.19 0.06 6.08
N VAL A 25 4.77 -0.51 7.22
CA VAL A 25 4.01 -1.76 7.23
C VAL A 25 2.63 -1.58 6.60
N THR A 26 1.98 -0.45 6.89
CA THR A 26 0.65 -0.13 6.33
C THR A 26 0.73 0.17 4.84
N ALA A 27 1.81 0.80 4.39
CA ALA A 27 2.11 1.04 2.99
C ALA A 27 2.49 -0.24 2.22
N GLY A 28 2.65 -1.38 2.91
CA GLY A 28 3.06 -2.65 2.30
C GLY A 28 4.56 -2.70 1.94
N MET A 29 5.33 -1.67 2.31
CA MET A 29 6.77 -1.60 2.07
C MET A 29 7.55 -2.54 2.99
N LEU A 30 7.05 -2.79 4.19
CA LEU A 30 7.66 -3.71 5.16
C LEU A 30 6.66 -4.74 5.66
N THR A 31 7.16 -5.95 5.96
CA THR A 31 6.38 -6.96 6.68
C THR A 31 6.82 -7.09 8.14
N ASN A 32 5.90 -7.53 9.01
CA ASN A 32 6.22 -7.85 10.40
C ASN A 32 7.33 -8.91 10.53
N GLU A 33 7.44 -9.81 9.56
CA GLU A 33 8.50 -10.82 9.53
C GLU A 33 9.87 -10.19 9.26
N GLU A 34 9.95 -9.22 8.35
CA GLU A 34 11.18 -8.49 8.05
C GLU A 34 11.67 -7.68 9.24
N ILE A 35 10.76 -6.99 9.94
CA ILE A 35 11.08 -6.26 11.17
C ILE A 35 11.67 -7.22 12.22
N ARG A 36 11.04 -8.38 12.44
CA ARG A 36 11.58 -9.41 13.36
C ARG A 36 12.93 -9.95 12.92
N HIS A 37 13.15 -10.10 11.61
CA HIS A 37 14.42 -10.57 11.09
C HIS A 37 15.54 -9.55 11.30
N VAL A 38 15.27 -8.26 11.07
CA VAL A 38 16.21 -7.17 11.38
C VAL A 38 16.51 -7.13 12.88
N LEU A 39 15.48 -7.20 13.72
CA LEU A 39 15.63 -7.23 15.18
C LEU A 39 16.51 -8.40 15.65
N LYS A 40 16.34 -9.59 15.07
CA LYS A 40 17.22 -10.75 15.33
C LYS A 40 18.68 -10.52 14.94
N LYS A 41 18.93 -9.74 13.88
CA LYS A 41 20.30 -9.42 13.44
C LYS A 41 20.97 -8.41 14.35
N VAL A 42 20.25 -7.38 14.80
CA VAL A 42 20.82 -6.33 15.66
C VAL A 42 20.88 -6.75 17.13
N ASP A 43 19.96 -7.60 17.60
CA ASP A 43 19.91 -8.14 18.97
C ASP A 43 19.92 -9.69 18.96
N PRO A 44 21.05 -10.33 18.59
CA PRO A 44 21.14 -11.79 18.55
C PRO A 44 21.00 -12.44 19.93
N ARG A 45 21.17 -11.65 21.00
CA ARG A 45 21.01 -12.09 22.39
C ARG A 45 19.57 -12.02 22.88
N ASN A 46 18.65 -11.47 22.07
CA ASN A 46 17.24 -11.31 22.39
C ASN A 46 17.02 -10.72 23.79
N THR A 47 17.74 -9.63 24.05
CA THR A 47 17.68 -8.89 25.32
C THR A 47 16.38 -8.08 25.46
N HIS A 48 15.58 -8.04 24.40
CA HIS A 48 14.33 -7.28 24.28
C HIS A 48 14.49 -5.76 24.48
N GLN A 49 15.74 -5.28 24.42
CA GLN A 49 16.12 -3.89 24.58
C GLN A 49 17.21 -3.55 23.56
N LEU A 50 16.95 -2.56 22.73
CA LEU A 50 17.87 -2.06 21.72
C LEU A 50 18.65 -0.89 22.31
N THR A 51 19.98 -0.91 22.24
CA THR A 51 20.78 0.29 22.44
C THR A 51 20.54 1.28 21.30
N PHE A 52 20.94 2.54 21.48
CA PHE A 52 20.87 3.53 20.40
C PHE A 52 21.57 3.06 19.11
N GLU A 53 22.76 2.46 19.21
CA GLU A 53 23.48 1.92 18.03
C GLU A 53 22.71 0.77 17.37
N GLN A 54 22.08 -0.11 18.15
CA GLN A 54 21.27 -1.20 17.59
C GLN A 54 19.99 -0.67 16.94
N PHE A 55 19.39 0.37 17.52
CA PHE A 55 18.23 1.04 16.96
C PHE A 55 18.55 1.70 15.62
N THR A 56 19.62 2.51 15.56
CA THR A 56 20.01 3.17 14.30
C THR A 56 20.35 2.15 13.24
N THR A 57 21.11 1.09 13.60
CA THR A 57 21.41 -0.01 12.68
C THR A 57 20.14 -0.70 12.19
N ALA A 58 19.14 -0.90 13.05
CA ALA A 58 17.87 -1.51 12.65
C ALA A 58 17.09 -0.61 11.68
N MET A 59 17.05 0.70 11.93
CA MET A 59 16.40 1.66 11.04
C MET A 59 17.10 1.71 9.67
N ASP A 60 18.43 1.84 9.64
CA ASP A 60 19.21 1.83 8.39
C ASP A 60 18.94 0.56 7.54
N MET A 61 18.83 -0.59 8.21
CA MET A 61 18.52 -1.86 7.54
C MET A 61 17.10 -1.95 7.00
N LEU A 62 16.13 -1.31 7.67
CA LEU A 62 14.75 -1.24 7.20
C LEU A 62 14.61 -0.26 6.04
N GLU A 63 15.23 0.92 6.13
CA GLU A 63 15.24 1.92 5.07
C GLU A 63 15.83 1.36 3.76
N MET A 64 16.95 0.64 3.85
CA MET A 64 17.56 -0.02 2.68
C MET A 64 16.60 -1.02 2.01
N LYS A 65 15.80 -1.76 2.80
CA LYS A 65 14.81 -2.71 2.27
C LYS A 65 13.61 -2.02 1.63
N ILE A 66 13.14 -0.93 2.24
CA ILE A 66 12.06 -0.11 1.68
C ILE A 66 12.47 0.44 0.33
N GLN A 67 13.68 0.99 0.24
CA GLN A 67 14.21 1.53 -1.00
C GLN A 67 14.31 0.46 -2.09
N GLU A 68 14.88 -0.71 -1.77
CA GLU A 68 14.99 -1.83 -2.72
C GLU A 68 13.61 -2.27 -3.24
N ARG A 69 12.61 -2.35 -2.36
CA ARG A 69 11.23 -2.71 -2.76
C ARG A 69 10.54 -1.63 -3.58
N ALA A 70 10.77 -0.35 -3.26
CA ALA A 70 10.21 0.76 -4.02
C ALA A 70 10.76 0.78 -5.46
N GLU A 71 12.06 0.54 -5.62
CA GLU A 71 12.72 0.44 -6.93
C GLU A 71 12.21 -0.78 -7.73
N GLU A 72 11.96 -1.92 -7.06
CA GLU A 72 11.41 -3.12 -7.69
C GLU A 72 9.99 -2.89 -8.21
N MET A 73 9.13 -2.20 -7.45
CA MET A 73 7.77 -1.86 -7.88
C MET A 73 7.76 -0.89 -9.06
N GLU A 74 8.60 0.15 -9.04
CA GLU A 74 8.71 1.10 -10.15
C GLU A 74 9.17 0.40 -11.44
N GLN A 75 10.16 -0.50 -11.33
CA GLN A 75 10.64 -1.27 -12.47
C GLN A 75 9.57 -2.23 -13.02
N GLN A 76 8.78 -2.85 -12.14
CA GLN A 76 7.69 -3.75 -12.54
C GLN A 76 6.56 -3.00 -13.26
N GLU A 77 6.20 -1.77 -12.83
CA GLU A 77 5.20 -0.95 -13.52
C GLU A 77 5.66 -0.55 -14.93
N LEU A 78 6.94 -0.26 -15.13
CA LEU A 78 7.49 0.05 -16.44
C LEU A 78 7.46 -1.15 -17.41
N ASP A 79 7.68 -2.37 -16.90
CA ASP A 79 7.66 -3.60 -17.70
C ASP A 79 6.23 -3.96 -18.16
N ASP A 80 5.24 -3.90 -17.26
CA ASP A 80 3.82 -4.15 -17.59
C ASP A 80 3.25 -3.13 -18.59
N ALA A 81 3.69 -1.86 -18.48
CA ALA A 81 3.32 -0.82 -19.43
C ALA A 81 3.90 -1.07 -20.83
N GLN A 82 5.15 -1.57 -20.91
CA GLN A 82 5.80 -1.87 -22.20
C GLN A 82 5.20 -3.08 -22.90
N GLU A 83 4.73 -4.10 -22.17
CA GLU A 83 4.11 -5.29 -22.77
C GLU A 83 2.75 -4.96 -23.39
N ARG A 84 2.03 -3.96 -22.85
CA ARG A 84 0.73 -3.52 -23.36
C ARG A 84 0.78 -2.73 -24.67
N GLU A 85 1.89 -2.04 -24.96
CA GLU A 85 2.05 -1.25 -26.20
C GLU A 85 2.61 -2.07 -27.39
N GLY A 86 2.90 -3.36 -27.18
CA GLY A 86 3.49 -4.25 -28.19
C GLY A 86 2.51 -5.17 -28.95
N GLU A 87 1.24 -5.25 -28.53
CA GLU A 87 0.24 -6.20 -29.05
C GLU A 87 -0.84 -5.52 -29.93
N GLU A 88 -0.44 -4.60 -30.81
CA GLU A 88 -1.32 -4.04 -31.85
C GLU A 88 -0.58 -4.01 -33.20
N GLY A 89 -0.30 -5.19 -33.76
CA GLY A 89 0.54 -5.32 -34.95
C GLY A 89 0.21 -6.47 -35.89
N ASP A 90 -1.02 -6.97 -35.88
CA ASP A 90 -1.57 -7.99 -36.80
C ASP A 90 -3.09 -7.93 -36.52
N GLU A 91 -4.03 -7.68 -37.43
CA GLU A 91 -4.20 -8.03 -38.83
C GLU A 91 -5.25 -7.06 -39.39
N ASP A 92 -4.98 -6.34 -40.48
CA ASP A 92 -6.06 -5.81 -41.34
C ASP A 92 -5.64 -5.97 -42.80
N SER A 93 -5.89 -7.19 -43.28
CA SER A 93 -5.94 -7.52 -44.70
C SER A 93 -7.19 -6.84 -45.28
N TYR A 94 -6.98 -5.75 -46.03
CA TYR A 94 -8.03 -5.08 -46.79
C TYR A 94 -8.54 -6.01 -47.90
N ASP A 95 -9.64 -6.72 -47.64
CA ASP A 95 -10.49 -7.35 -48.66
C ASP A 95 -11.55 -6.32 -49.08
N ASP A 96 -11.35 -5.81 -50.29
CA ASP A 96 -12.20 -4.84 -51.00
C ASP A 96 -13.52 -5.53 -51.41
N GLY A 97 -14.52 -5.42 -50.53
CA GLY A 97 -15.88 -5.85 -50.77
C GLY A 97 -16.83 -4.65 -50.82
N GLU A 98 -17.07 -4.15 -52.04
CA GLU A 98 -18.15 -3.20 -52.33
C GLU A 98 -19.51 -3.83 -51.95
N ASP A 99 -20.17 -3.34 -50.89
CA ASP A 99 -21.59 -3.62 -50.62
C ASP A 99 -22.32 -2.31 -50.31
N ASP A 100 -23.37 -2.10 -51.09
CA ASP A 100 -24.04 -0.84 -51.31
C ASP A 100 -25.01 -0.45 -50.18
N GLY A 101 -25.07 0.86 -49.97
CA GLY A 101 -25.71 1.46 -48.82
C GLY A 101 -27.21 1.19 -48.71
N ARG A 102 -27.61 0.84 -47.49
CA ARG A 102 -28.98 0.98 -47.02
C ARG A 102 -28.99 1.49 -45.59
N TYR A 103 -29.07 2.81 -45.46
CA TYR A 103 -29.40 3.47 -44.21
C TYR A 103 -30.92 3.37 -44.02
N GLU A 104 -31.37 2.57 -43.06
CA GLU A 104 -32.69 2.74 -42.47
C GLU A 104 -32.49 3.22 -41.02
N ASP A 105 -32.79 4.51 -40.89
CA ASP A 105 -33.11 5.28 -39.71
C ASP A 105 -34.21 4.58 -38.90
N GLU A 106 -33.95 4.28 -37.62
CA GLU A 106 -35.01 4.09 -36.63
C GLU A 106 -34.53 4.54 -35.24
N GLU A 107 -34.90 5.78 -34.96
CA GLU A 107 -35.25 6.43 -33.70
C GLU A 107 -35.06 5.68 -32.36
N LYS A 108 -34.56 6.47 -31.37
CA LYS A 108 -34.98 6.50 -29.94
C LYS A 108 -34.76 5.21 -29.13
N ASP A 109 -34.10 5.26 -27.98
CA ASP A 109 -34.67 5.74 -26.72
C ASP A 109 -33.58 6.20 -25.74
N GLY A 110 -33.88 7.26 -24.99
CA GLY A 110 -32.95 7.90 -24.07
C GLY A 110 -32.59 7.06 -22.85
N TYR A 111 -31.28 7.02 -22.56
CA TYR A 111 -30.78 6.64 -21.25
C TYR A 111 -30.77 7.89 -20.36
N SER A 112 -31.85 8.10 -19.61
CA SER A 112 -31.89 9.02 -18.48
C SER A 112 -31.05 8.40 -17.36
N VAL A 113 -29.86 8.94 -17.13
CA VAL A 113 -29.12 8.70 -15.89
C VAL A 113 -29.80 9.55 -14.81
N ASP A 114 -30.58 8.90 -13.95
CA ASP A 114 -31.06 9.52 -12.72
C ASP A 114 -29.86 9.86 -11.83
N PHE A 115 -29.59 11.16 -11.73
CA PHE A 115 -28.66 11.77 -10.78
C PHE A 115 -29.46 12.11 -9.52
N ASP A 116 -29.68 11.10 -8.69
CA ASP A 116 -30.03 11.22 -7.28
C ASP A 116 -28.75 10.91 -6.48
N GLU A 117 -28.35 11.54 -5.40
CA GLU A 117 -28.80 12.67 -4.60
C GLU A 117 -27.63 12.83 -3.61
N TYR A 118 -27.15 14.05 -3.39
CA TYR A 118 -26.26 14.32 -2.25
C TYR A 118 -27.11 14.24 -0.99
N ASP A 119 -26.74 13.37 -0.04
CA ASP A 119 -27.13 13.48 1.38
C ASP A 119 -26.04 12.72 2.18
N ASP A 120 -25.02 13.39 2.71
CA ASP A 120 -25.00 13.96 4.07
C ASP A 120 -25.54 13.01 5.16
N ILE A 121 -24.67 12.13 5.68
CA ILE A 121 -24.80 11.68 7.08
C ILE A 121 -23.42 11.80 7.74
N ASP A 122 -23.22 12.97 8.32
CA ASP A 122 -22.44 13.18 9.54
C ASP A 122 -23.29 12.61 10.68
N GLU A 123 -22.86 11.53 11.34
CA GLU A 123 -23.46 11.13 12.61
C GLU A 123 -22.39 10.56 13.55
N ASP A 124 -21.99 11.44 14.46
CA ASP A 124 -21.40 11.14 15.76
C ASP A 124 -21.98 9.85 16.38
N ASN A 125 -21.11 8.93 16.80
CA ASN A 125 -21.47 8.06 17.92
C ASN A 125 -20.33 8.02 18.94
N ALA A 126 -20.41 9.00 19.83
CA ALA A 126 -19.78 9.02 21.14
C ALA A 126 -20.14 7.75 21.93
N GLY A 127 -19.17 7.21 22.67
CA GLY A 127 -19.26 5.89 23.28
C GLY A 127 -20.14 5.76 24.51
N GLU A 128 -20.36 4.50 24.88
CA GLU A 128 -20.69 3.99 26.22
C GLU A 128 -20.09 2.57 26.27
N ASP A 129 -18.99 2.32 26.99
CA ASP A 129 -18.93 1.97 28.42
C ASP A 129 -20.05 1.02 28.85
N GLN A 130 -19.79 -0.31 28.81
CA GLN A 130 -20.45 -1.24 29.73
C GLN A 130 -19.50 -2.37 30.20
N PRO A 131 -19.46 -2.63 31.53
CA PRO A 131 -18.55 -3.60 32.16
C PRO A 131 -19.08 -5.05 32.15
N ALA A 132 -18.15 -5.99 32.40
CA ALA A 132 -18.36 -7.44 32.40
C ALA A 132 -19.38 -7.96 33.44
N PRO A 133 -20.11 -9.05 33.15
CA PRO A 133 -20.88 -9.76 34.15
C PRO A 133 -20.02 -10.72 35.02
N ALA A 134 -20.48 -10.86 36.26
CA ALA A 134 -19.85 -11.47 37.42
C ALA A 134 -19.73 -13.00 37.41
#